data_AF-G5LJA2-F1
#
_entry.id   AF-G5LJA2-F1
#
_cell.length_a   1.000
_cell.length_b   1.000
_cell.length_c   1.000
_cell.angle_alpha   90.00
_cell.angle_beta   90.00
_cell.angle_gamma   90.00
#
_symmetry.space_group_name_H-M   'P 1'
#
loop_
_entity.id
_entity.type
_entity.pdbx_description
1 polymer ?
#
loop_
_entity_poly.entity_id
_entity_poly.type
_entity_poly.pdbx_seq_one_letter_code
_entity_poly.pdbx_strand_id
1 'polypeptide(L)' 'MQAKANDLILRKNVEYLLAEVSGESCELRLDKIASFSHPEIGTVVVSES' A
#
# COMPACT_ATOMS: atom_id res chain seq x y z
N MET A 1 -4.56 9.01 7.66
CA MET A 1 -5.33 7.75 7.83
C MET A 1 -4.33 6.66 8.16
N GLN A 2 -4.59 5.85 9.19
CA GLN A 2 -3.81 4.66 9.49
C GLN A 2 -4.66 3.45 9.11
N ALA A 3 -4.09 2.56 8.31
CA ALA A 3 -4.73 1.36 7.82
C ALA A 3 -3.77 0.19 8.06
N LYS A 4 -4.29 -1.00 8.36
CA LYS A 4 -3.45 -2.17 8.53
C LYS A 4 -3.15 -2.75 7.17
N ALA A 5 -1.91 -2.62 6.70
CA ALA A 5 -1.46 -3.33 5.51
C ALA A 5 -1.52 -4.85 5.78
N ASN A 6 -2.27 -5.57 4.95
CA ASN A 6 -2.38 -7.02 4.99
C ASN A 6 -1.42 -7.67 3.98
N ASP A 7 -1.45 -7.20 2.73
CA ASP A 7 -0.71 -7.84 1.64
C ASP A 7 -0.37 -6.85 0.52
N LEU A 8 0.50 -7.26 -0.40
CA LEU A 8 0.98 -6.43 -1.50
C LEU A 8 0.93 -7.26 -2.79
N ILE A 9 0.08 -6.85 -3.72
CA ILE A 9 -0.22 -7.60 -4.94
C ILE A 9 0.19 -6.81 -6.18
N LEU A 10 0.80 -7.48 -7.16
CA LEU A 10 1.12 -6.90 -8.46
C LEU A 10 -0.01 -7.22 -9.46
N ARG A 11 -0.67 -6.19 -9.99
CA ARG A 11 -1.78 -6.34 -10.95
C ARG A 11 -1.61 -5.37 -12.11
N LYS A 12 -1.56 -5.90 -13.35
CA LYS A 12 -1.38 -5.10 -14.57
C LYS A 12 -0.16 -4.15 -14.52
N ASN A 13 0.97 -4.61 -13.96
CA ASN A 13 2.18 -3.80 -13.71
C ASN A 13 1.99 -2.63 -12.74
N VAL A 14 0.92 -2.65 -11.95
CA VAL A 14 0.70 -1.70 -10.85
C VAL A 14 0.65 -2.51 -9.56
N GLU A 15 1.44 -2.09 -8.57
CA GLU A 15 1.38 -2.69 -7.25
C GLU A 15 0.23 -2.08 -6.43
N TYR A 16 -0.48 -2.94 -5.70
CA TYR A 16 -1.59 -2.59 -4.84
C TYR A 16 -1.30 -3.10 -3.43
N LEU A 17 -1.45 -2.23 -2.45
CA LEU A 17 -1.44 -2.58 -1.05
C LEU A 17 -2.87 -2.92 -0.61
N LEU A 18 -3.08 -4.16 -0.21
CA LEU A 18 -4.31 -4.57 0.47
C LEU A 18 -4.22 -4.06 1.90
N ALA A 19 -5.09 -3.13 2.26
CA ALA A 19 -5.14 -2.56 3.59
C ALA A 19 -6.54 -2.71 4.19
N GLU A 20 -6.61 -3.12 5.45
CA GLU A 20 -7.87 -3.15 6.19
C GLU A 20 -8.07 -1.84 6.93
N VAL A 21 -9.23 -1.22 6.69
CA VAL A 21 -9.67 0.00 7.35
C VAL A 21 -11.02 -0.30 7.98
N SER A 22 -11.10 -0.22 9.31
CA SER A 22 -12.35 -0.44 10.05
C SER A 22 -13.03 -1.80 9.76
N GLY A 23 -12.26 -2.85 9.46
CA GLY A 23 -12.77 -4.17 9.12
C GLY A 23 -13.16 -4.36 7.65
N GLU A 24 -12.95 -3.35 6.81
CA GLU A 24 -13.17 -3.42 5.36
C GLU A 24 -11.84 -3.50 4.62
N SER A 25 -11.75 -4.44 3.69
CA SER A 25 -10.61 -4.62 2.80
C SER A 25 -10.62 -3.54 1.71
N CYS A 26 -9.65 -2.64 1.76
CA CYS A 26 -9.44 -1.61 0.74
C CYS A 26 -8.19 -1.91 -0.08
N GLU A 27 -8.27 -1.71 -1.39
CA GLU A 27 -7.13 -1.84 -2.30
C GLU A 27 -6.54 -0.45 -2.56
N LEU A 28 -5.33 -0.20 -2.06
CA LEU A 28 -4.62 1.06 -2.25
C LEU A 28 -3.58 0.91 -3.36
N ARG A 29 -3.69 1.72 -4.41
CA ARG A 29 -2.70 1.73 -5.51
C ARG A 29 -1.41 2.38 -5.07
N LEU A 30 -0.30 1.67 -5.21
CA LEU A 30 1.02 2.21 -4.90
C LEU A 30 1.38 3.39 -5.82
N ASP A 31 1.00 3.36 -7.11
CA ASP A 31 1.29 4.48 -8.04
C ASP A 31 0.63 5.82 -7.65
N LYS A 32 -0.40 5.78 -6.80
CA LYS A 32 -1.15 6.97 -6.37
C LYS A 32 -0.81 7.42 -4.95
N ILE A 33 0.11 6.75 -4.27
CA ILE A 33 0.58 7.16 -2.94
C ILE A 33 2.07 7.50 -3.02
N ALA A 34 2.46 8.62 -2.44
CA ALA A 34 3.86 9.08 -2.49
C ALA A 34 4.80 8.17 -1.69
N SER A 35 4.31 7.60 -0.58
CA SER A 35 5.05 6.66 0.24
C SER A 35 4.10 5.91 1.17
N PHE A 36 4.54 4.75 1.64
CA PHE A 36 3.92 4.06 2.76
C PHE A 36 5.01 3.60 3.73
N SER A 37 4.71 3.61 5.02
CA SER A 37 5.65 3.24 6.07
C SER A 37 5.14 2.06 6.87
N HIS A 38 5.96 1.02 6.96
CA HIS A 38 5.69 -0.17 7.76
C HIS A 38 6.66 -0.19 8.96
N PRO A 39 6.19 -0.36 10.21
CA PRO A 39 7.02 -0.26 11.40
C PRO A 39 8.17 -1.29 11.46
N GLU A 40 7.99 -2.46 10.83
CA GLU A 40 8.99 -3.54 10.83
C GLU A 40 9.88 -3.56 9.56
N ILE A 41 9.36 -3.12 8.42
CA ILE A 41 10.03 -3.21 7.09
C ILE A 41 10.65 -1.87 6.69
N GLY A 42 10.16 -0.75 7.22
CA GLY A 42 10.60 0.60 6.89
C GLY A 42 9.64 1.36 5.97
N THR A 43 10.08 2.54 5.50
CA THR A 43 9.31 3.40 4.60
C THR A 43 9.68 3.12 3.15
N VAL A 44 8.68 2.75 2.35
CA VAL A 44 8.80 2.56 0.91
C VAL A 44 8.27 3.82 0.23
N VAL A 45 9.13 4.49 -0.52
CA VAL A 45 8.78 5.65 -1.35
C VAL A 45 8.44 5.13 -2.73
N VAL A 46 7.26 5.48 -3.23
CA VAL A 46 6.82 5.09 -4.57
C VAL A 46 7.00 6.31 -5.47
N SER A 47 7.95 6.22 -6.39
CA SER A 47 8.23 7.26 -7.38
C SER A 47 7.89 6.74 -8.77
N GLU A 48 7.02 7.44 -9.49
CA GLU A 48 6.92 7.31 -10.94
C GLU A 48 8.25 7.85 -11.53
N SER A 49 8.99 7.00 -12.24
CA SER A 49 10.25 7.38 -12.91
C SER A 49 10.01 8.16 -14.20
#